data_AF-A0A497QKR0-F1
#
_entry.id   AF-A0A497QKR0-F1
#
_cell.length_a   1.000
_cell.length_b   1.000
_cell.length_c   1.000
_cell.angle_alpha   90.00
_cell.angle_beta   90.00
_cell.angle_gamma   90.00
#
_symmetry.space_group_name_H-M   'P 1'
#
loop_
_entity.id
_entity.type
_entity.pdbx_description
1 polymer ?
#
loop_
_entity_poly.entity_id
_entity_poly.type
_entity_poly.pdbx_seq_one_letter_code
_entity_poly.pdbx_strand_id
1 'polypeptide(L)' 'MNAEEKSIKTLWKIKKIFDKHNIEYWLDEGTLLGAVREKKIIKWDHDIDLGAWITTIPKIIPLFDEIRKEDIEVG' A
#
# COMPACT_ATOMS: atom_id res chain seq x y z
N MET A 1 -14.97 -9.30 6.15
CA MET A 1 -14.30 -8.00 6.31
C MET A 1 -15.02 -6.98 5.45
N ASN A 2 -15.19 -5.77 5.97
CA ASN A 2 -15.66 -4.65 5.15
C ASN A 2 -14.54 -4.13 4.23
N ALA A 3 -14.84 -3.16 3.35
CA ALA A 3 -13.87 -2.62 2.40
C ALA A 3 -12.67 -1.96 3.10
N GLU A 4 -12.92 -1.13 4.11
CA GLU A 4 -11.87 -0.48 4.92
C GLU A 4 -10.93 -1.49 5.57
N GLU A 5 -11.47 -2.53 6.22
CA GLU A 5 -10.68 -3.60 6.82
C GLU A 5 -9.81 -4.33 5.79
N LYS A 6 -10.33 -4.51 4.55
CA LYS A 6 -9.58 -5.13 3.45
C LYS A 6 -8.41 -4.23 3.06
N SER A 7 -8.63 -2.93 2.87
CA SER A 7 -7.56 -1.99 2.54
C SER A 7 -6.51 -1.93 3.65
N ILE A 8 -6.91 -1.81 4.91
CA ILE A 8 -5.96 -1.81 6.04
C ILE A 8 -5.13 -3.11 6.08
N LYS A 9 -5.76 -4.27 5.83
CA LYS A 9 -5.04 -5.55 5.77
C LYS A 9 -4.04 -5.60 4.61
N THR A 10 -4.41 -5.09 3.44
CA THR A 10 -3.51 -4.97 2.28
C THR A 10 -2.33 -4.06 2.61
N LEU A 11 -2.57 -2.88 3.19
CA LEU A 11 -1.51 -1.95 3.61
C LEU A 11 -0.54 -2.63 4.59
N TRP A 12 -1.05 -3.40 5.56
CA TRP A 12 -0.20 -4.16 6.49
C TRP A 12 0.67 -5.23 5.82
N LYS A 13 0.15 -5.91 4.80
CA LYS A 13 0.91 -6.91 4.03
C LYS A 13 2.02 -6.23 3.21
N ILE A 14 1.70 -5.15 2.50
CA ILE A 14 2.69 -4.37 1.75
C ILE A 14 3.75 -3.81 2.68
N LYS A 15 3.35 -3.25 3.83
CA LYS A 15 4.29 -2.77 4.86
C LYS A 15 5.30 -3.83 5.25
N LYS A 16 4.86 -5.07 5.53
CA LYS A 16 5.77 -6.16 5.91
C LYS A 16 6.77 -6.50 4.81
N ILE A 17 6.33 -6.52 3.55
CA ILE A 17 7.21 -6.79 2.40
C ILE A 17 8.22 -5.64 2.25
N PHE A 18 7.76 -4.39 2.30
CA PHE A 18 8.62 -3.22 2.13
C PHE A 18 9.61 -3.06 3.29
N ASP A 19 9.19 -3.28 4.54
CA ASP A 19 10.07 -3.27 5.71
C ASP A 19 11.15 -4.37 5.59
N LYS A 20 10.78 -5.59 5.16
CA LYS A 20 11.70 -6.72 4.94
C LYS A 20 12.78 -6.40 3.91
N HIS A 21 12.44 -5.64 2.87
CA HIS A 21 13.36 -5.26 1.78
C HIS A 21 13.94 -3.85 1.94
N ASN A 22 13.72 -3.21 3.09
CA ASN A 22 14.17 -1.85 3.41
C ASN A 22 13.80 -0.82 2.31
N ILE A 23 12.55 -0.89 1.88
CA ILE A 23 11.96 0.03 0.90
C ILE A 23 11.38 1.22 1.66
N GLU A 24 11.82 2.42 1.31
CA GLU A 24 11.22 3.67 1.77
C GLU A 24 10.00 4.01 0.91
N TYR A 25 8.88 4.33 1.57
CA TYR A 25 7.60 4.65 0.95
C TYR A 25 6.76 5.53 1.89
N TRP A 26 5.70 6.13 1.36
CA TRP A 26 4.70 6.89 2.12
C TRP A 26 3.29 6.57 1.61
N LEU A 27 2.27 6.90 2.41
CA LEU A 27 0.88 6.91 1.92
C LEU A 27 0.71 8.07 0.95
N ASP A 28 0.00 7.88 -0.15
CA ASP A 28 -0.24 8.92 -1.14
C ASP A 28 -1.74 9.16 -1.37
N GLU A 29 -2.07 10.19 -2.16
CA GLU A 29 -3.41 10.53 -2.65
C GLU A 29 -4.57 10.37 -1.64
N GLY A 30 -5.60 9.58 -1.99
CA GLY A 30 -6.80 9.36 -1.19
C GLY A 30 -6.51 8.64 0.13
N THR A 31 -5.54 7.72 0.08
CA THR A 31 -5.07 6.96 1.24
C THR A 31 -4.46 7.88 2.31
N LEU A 32 -3.57 8.79 1.91
CA LEU A 32 -2.96 9.78 2.82
C LEU A 32 -4.01 10.75 3.36
N LEU A 33 -4.87 11.27 2.49
CA LEU A 33 -5.92 12.22 2.88
C LEU A 33 -6.86 11.60 3.92
N GLY A 34 -7.29 10.35 3.71
CA GLY A 34 -8.12 9.61 4.66
C GLY A 34 -7.45 9.46 6.03
N ALA A 35 -6.18 9.03 6.03
CA ALA A 35 -5.41 8.82 7.24
C ALA A 35 -5.29 10.11 8.09
N VAL A 36 -5.12 11.28 7.45
CA VAL A 36 -4.99 12.57 8.15
C VAL A 36 -6.35 13.16 8.54
N ARG A 37 -7.32 13.21 7.62
CA ARG A 37 -8.59 13.94 7.80
C ARG A 37 -9.57 13.20 8.70
N GLU A 38 -9.71 11.90 8.51
CA GLU A 38 -10.74 11.08 9.15
C GLU A 38 -10.17 9.92 9.97
N LYS A 39 -8.85 9.74 9.95
CA LYS A 39 -8.12 8.64 10.63
C LYS A 39 -8.58 7.27 10.17
N LYS A 40 -8.99 7.17 8.90
CA LYS A 40 -9.60 6.00 8.26
C LYS A 40 -9.25 5.95 6.78
N ILE A 41 -9.55 4.84 6.13
CA ILE A 41 -9.66 4.81 4.67
C ILE A 41 -10.97 5.50 4.28
N ILE A 42 -10.92 6.33 3.24
CA ILE A 42 -12.11 7.03 2.75
C ILE A 42 -13.17 6.01 2.35
N LYS A 43 -14.40 6.18 2.81
CA LYS A 43 -15.45 5.13 2.73
C LYS A 43 -15.73 4.61 1.31
N TRP A 44 -15.64 5.48 0.32
CA TRP A 44 -15.86 5.15 -1.10
C TRP A 44 -14.57 4.83 -1.85
N ASP A 45 -13.45 4.81 -1.14
CA ASP A 45 -12.14 4.47 -1.67
C ASP A 45 -11.95 2.95 -1.66
N HIS A 46 -11.34 2.42 -2.72
CA HIS A 46 -11.34 0.98 -3.01
C HIS A 46 -9.95 0.43 -3.31
N ASP A 47 -8.95 1.30 -3.39
CA ASP A 47 -7.55 0.98 -3.58
C ASP A 47 -6.70 1.54 -2.42
N ILE A 48 -5.39 1.48 -2.60
CA ILE A 48 -4.39 2.01 -1.67
C ILE A 48 -3.27 2.60 -2.51
N ASP A 49 -2.97 3.86 -2.25
CA ASP A 49 -1.92 4.58 -2.95
C ASP A 49 -0.68 4.68 -2.06
N LEU A 50 0.45 4.26 -2.62
CA LEU A 50 1.76 4.39 -1.99
C LEU A 50 2.71 5.12 -2.93
N GLY A 51 3.36 6.14 -2.40
CA GLY A 51 4.46 6.82 -3.09
C GLY A 51 5.80 6.24 -2.68
N ALA A 52 6.76 6.27 -3.61
CA ALA A 52 8.14 5.91 -3.36
C ALA A 52 9.07 6.75 -4.24
N TRP A 53 10.34 6.86 -3.84
CA TRP A 53 11.34 7.52 -4.68
C TRP A 53 11.53 6.76 -6.00
N ILE A 54 11.68 7.49 -7.12
CA ILE A 54 11.93 6.90 -8.45
C ILE A 54 13.18 6.01 -8.45
N THR A 55 14.19 6.38 -7.65
CA THR A 55 15.43 5.61 -7.45
C THR A 55 15.20 4.26 -6.75
N THR A 56 14.07 4.09 -6.07
CA THR A 56 13.68 2.86 -5.37
C THR A 56 12.87 1.91 -6.25
N ILE A 57 12.26 2.40 -7.33
CA ILE A 57 11.42 1.60 -8.25
C ILE A 57 12.13 0.33 -8.79
N PRO A 58 13.43 0.36 -9.18
CA PRO A 58 14.12 -0.85 -9.61
C PRO A 58 14.18 -1.96 -8.55
N LYS A 59 14.09 -1.60 -7.26
CA LYS A 59 14.00 -2.56 -6.16
C LYS A 59 12.57 -3.04 -5.90
N ILE A 60 11.56 -2.24 -6.24
CA ILE A 60 10.14 -2.54 -6.02
C ILE A 60 9.59 -3.48 -7.09
N ILE A 61 9.93 -3.27 -8.37
CA ILE A 61 9.39 -4.08 -9.48
C ILE A 61 9.57 -5.60 -9.25
N PRO A 62 10.74 -6.10 -8.83
CA PRO A 62 10.91 -7.54 -8.55
C PRO A 62 10.04 -8.06 -7.40
N LEU A 63 9.58 -7.18 -6.50
CA LEU A 63 8.72 -7.55 -5.37
C LEU A 63 7.27 -7.78 -5.78
N PHE A 64 6.86 -7.42 -7.00
CA PHE A 64 5.50 -7.62 -7.47
C PHE A 64 5.07 -9.09 -7.44
N ASP A 65 6.00 -10.03 -7.63
CA ASP A 65 5.70 -11.45 -7.50
C ASP A 65 5.45 -11.88 -6.05
N GLU A 66 6.16 -11.28 -5.09
CA GLU A 66 5.91 -11.51 -3.66
C GLU A 66 4.58 -10.88 -3.22
N ILE A 67 4.27 -9.69 -3.73
CA ILE A 67 3.01 -8.98 -3.49
C ILE A 67 1.82 -9.77 -4.06
N ARG A 68 1.92 -10.26 -5.30
CA ARG A 68 0.84 -11.05 -5.93
C ARG A 68 0.59 -12.37 -5.22
N LYS A 69 1.61 -13.01 -4.63
CA LYS A 69 1.46 -14.23 -3.79
C LYS A 69 0.63 -13.97 -2.53
N GLU A 70 0.55 -12.71 -2.09
CA GLU A 70 -0.30 -12.28 -0.98
C GLU A 70 -1.75 -11.98 -1.39
N ASP A 71 -2.14 -12.32 -2.63
CA ASP A 71 -3.46 -12.06 -3.22
C ASP A 71 -3.78 -10.57 -3.32
N ILE A 72 -2.77 -9.78 -3.71
CA ILE A 72 -2.84 -8.34 -3.91
C ILE A 72 -2.61 -8.04 -5.39
N GLU A 73 -3.58 -7.39 -6.00
CA GLU A 73 -3.45 -6.82 -7.35
C GLU A 73 -2.61 -5.54 -7.28
N VAL A 74 -1.73 -5.38 -8.27
CA VAL A 74 -0.86 -4.20 -8.41
C VAL A 74 -1.19 -3.56 -9.75
N GLY A 75 -1.62 -2.29 -9.70
CA GLY A 75 -1.93 -1.45 -10.86
C GLY A 75 -0.75 -0.67 -11.37
#